data_AF-A0AAN8QAL0-F1
#
_entry.id   AF-A0AAN8QAL0-F1
#
_cell.length_a   1.000
_cell.length_b   1.000
_cell.length_c   1.000
_cell.angle_alpha   90.00
_cell.angle_beta   90.00
_cell.angle_gamma   90.00
#
_symmetry.space_group_name_H-M   'P 1'
#
loop_
_entity.id
_entity.type
_entity.pdbx_description
1 polymer ?
#
loop_
_entity_poly.entity_id
_entity_poly.type
_entity_poly.pdbx_seq_one_letter_code
_entity_poly.pdbx_strand_id
1 'polypeptide(L)'
;MTKVRFFIEVETQRLETVCIIGDHDALGNWNPERILSLDLKMKNVWCIDIDLPANQEINYRYCITRDLESAERDEKKAIIKQWETNINPRKSFITDENDLQILPVAQFGNYDGYHNTTSGWLSKQTYVQLRLQGNPIHMHKAQHQHQTLHVKCVPQDYRPKNVDINEDSDEGPQSCSINDVLISVLREDGCKPHEQKPFGEAYQPNDFIVFTTNTLHPETLGFQLEFYIQDTSNGHIEPQYIGYTHILPLNTQHTLEEKHLPLMSLKHKPFGKISIHFMIAKPVKNIQFNMESCFQSHWKSLGVSLDVGHRGMGSSYKKLALVRENTVASLSAAAQNGADLVEFDVMLTKDLHTVVYHDFEVCLTYGKKRNEDSGSKLLIIPVKDLTLEQLQSMKLFHASSRLGEQIDINGEDFHPADAQPFPTLQQCFHGVDESLGFNIEIKFPLQDETGVWEMEGFMDHNTYIDILLQAVFKDCGSRRIIFSSFDPECCILLQRKQNKYPVLFLSNGPTKRYTPYLDARTRGYDVAMYFALCEGLLGVDLQSECLLSDLEVIKRVRDKGLVLFVWGEDNNDRETISTLRKHGVHGIIYDRIDFYKTDKNKYFEAVEANELPKMETGESSKS
;
A
#
# COMPACT_ATOMS: atom_id res chain seq x y z
N MET A 1 37.61 3.33 -21.42
CA MET A 1 36.77 2.38 -20.67
C MET A 1 37.65 1.80 -19.59
N THR A 2 37.16 1.78 -18.37
CA THR A 2 37.83 1.22 -17.20
C THR A 2 37.02 0.01 -16.75
N LYS A 3 37.68 -1.10 -16.48
CA LYS A 3 37.03 -2.26 -15.87
C LYS A 3 36.83 -1.97 -14.38
N VAL A 4 35.61 -2.09 -13.89
CA VAL A 4 35.24 -1.77 -12.51
C VAL A 4 34.68 -3.01 -11.81
N ARG A 5 35.22 -3.34 -10.64
CA ARG A 5 34.73 -4.43 -9.81
C ARG A 5 33.84 -3.89 -8.69
N PHE A 6 32.58 -4.31 -8.71
CA PHE A 6 31.61 -4.04 -7.66
C PHE A 6 31.60 -5.16 -6.65
N PHE A 7 31.56 -4.84 -5.35
CA PHE A 7 31.45 -5.80 -4.25
C PHE A 7 30.29 -5.44 -3.34
N ILE A 8 29.57 -6.45 -2.86
CA ILE A 8 28.54 -6.28 -1.84
C ILE A 8 28.46 -7.51 -0.93
N GLU A 9 28.24 -7.30 0.35
CA GLU A 9 27.96 -8.35 1.34
C GLU A 9 26.45 -8.40 1.64
N VAL A 10 25.84 -9.56 1.37
CA VAL A 10 24.41 -9.82 1.56
C VAL A 10 24.19 -11.30 1.86
N GLU A 11 23.45 -11.59 2.94
CA GLU A 11 22.93 -12.94 3.18
C GLU A 11 21.70 -13.19 2.29
N THR A 12 21.67 -14.32 1.60
CA THR A 12 20.61 -14.69 0.66
C THR A 12 20.05 -16.06 0.99
N GLN A 13 18.76 -16.25 0.72
CA GLN A 13 18.09 -17.54 0.83
C GLN A 13 18.22 -18.36 -0.46
N ARG A 14 17.70 -19.59 -0.45
CA ARG A 14 17.69 -20.46 -1.63
C ARG A 14 16.91 -19.77 -2.78
N LEU A 15 17.44 -19.86 -4.00
CA LEU A 15 16.89 -19.25 -5.24
C LEU A 15 17.00 -17.72 -5.32
N GLU A 16 17.74 -17.09 -4.41
CA GLU A 16 18.00 -15.66 -4.46
C GLU A 16 19.33 -15.35 -5.13
N THR A 17 19.33 -14.25 -5.88
CA THR A 17 20.52 -13.73 -6.56
C THR A 17 20.64 -12.24 -6.30
N VAL A 18 21.83 -11.78 -5.92
CA VAL A 18 22.12 -10.35 -5.80
C VAL A 18 22.39 -9.79 -7.18
N CYS A 19 21.78 -8.65 -7.49
CA CYS A 19 21.85 -7.98 -8.77
C CYS A 19 22.25 -6.49 -8.60
N ILE A 20 22.76 -5.90 -9.67
CA ILE A 20 23.08 -4.46 -9.78
C ILE A 20 22.37 -3.85 -10.98
N ILE A 21 22.00 -2.56 -10.84
CA ILE A 21 21.41 -1.74 -11.89
C ILE A 21 21.88 -0.28 -11.74
N GLY A 22 21.91 0.48 -12.83
CA GLY A 22 22.38 1.86 -12.81
C GLY A 22 21.99 2.70 -14.02
N ASP A 23 22.52 3.92 -14.07
CA ASP A 23 22.20 4.96 -15.07
C ASP A 23 22.91 4.81 -16.41
N HIS A 24 23.91 3.94 -16.48
CA HIS A 24 24.67 3.67 -17.70
C HIS A 24 24.12 2.47 -18.48
N ASP A 25 24.36 2.41 -19.79
CA ASP A 25 23.85 1.32 -20.64
C ASP A 25 24.41 -0.05 -20.24
N ALA A 26 25.68 -0.09 -19.85
CA ALA A 26 26.32 -1.28 -19.28
C ALA A 26 25.76 -1.70 -17.91
N LEU A 27 24.91 -0.88 -17.28
CA LEU A 27 24.21 -1.14 -16.01
C LEU A 27 22.68 -1.20 -16.19
N GLY A 28 22.20 -1.21 -17.44
CA GLY A 28 20.78 -1.44 -17.75
C GLY A 28 19.89 -0.19 -17.81
N ASN A 29 20.42 1.02 -17.63
CA ASN A 29 19.66 2.29 -17.65
C ASN A 29 18.39 2.27 -16.78
N TRP A 30 18.51 1.80 -15.54
CA TRP A 30 17.41 1.68 -14.58
C TRP A 30 16.23 0.79 -15.02
N ASN A 31 16.35 0.05 -16.13
CA ASN A 31 15.33 -0.87 -16.60
C ASN A 31 15.39 -2.21 -15.83
N PRO A 32 14.34 -2.59 -15.09
CA PRO A 32 14.28 -3.86 -14.32
C PRO A 32 14.51 -5.11 -15.18
N GLU A 33 14.24 -5.06 -16.48
CA GLU A 33 14.47 -6.17 -17.42
C GLU A 33 15.94 -6.31 -17.84
N ARG A 34 16.79 -5.34 -17.50
CA ARG A 34 18.23 -5.28 -17.85
C ARG A 34 19.14 -5.36 -16.61
N ILE A 35 18.62 -5.82 -15.48
CA ILE A 35 19.42 -6.04 -14.26
C ILE A 35 20.55 -7.04 -14.50
N LEU A 36 21.68 -6.83 -13.83
CA LEU A 36 22.84 -7.70 -13.94
C LEU A 36 23.02 -8.53 -12.68
N SER A 37 23.13 -9.85 -12.83
CA SER A 37 23.36 -10.76 -11.71
C SER A 37 24.83 -10.79 -11.31
N LEU A 38 25.10 -10.78 -10.01
CA LEU A 38 26.44 -10.90 -9.45
C LEU A 38 26.81 -12.37 -9.23
N ASP A 39 28.10 -12.66 -9.22
CA ASP A 39 28.62 -13.96 -8.82
C ASP A 39 28.80 -14.01 -7.30
N LEU A 40 28.27 -15.05 -6.66
CA LEU A 40 28.62 -15.39 -5.29
C LEU A 40 30.07 -15.88 -5.25
N LYS A 41 30.92 -15.27 -4.41
CA LYS A 41 32.30 -15.69 -4.20
C LYS A 41 32.43 -16.55 -2.95
N MET A 42 32.70 -15.95 -1.79
CA MET A 42 32.85 -16.66 -0.52
C MET A 42 31.88 -16.12 0.52
N LYS A 43 31.26 -17.03 1.28
CA LYS A 43 30.24 -16.74 2.30
C LYS A 43 29.05 -15.96 1.72
N ASN A 44 29.00 -14.66 1.98
CA ASN A 44 27.90 -13.75 1.64
C ASN A 44 28.37 -12.60 0.74
N VAL A 45 29.58 -12.71 0.15
CA VAL A 45 30.15 -11.64 -0.69
C VAL A 45 29.90 -11.95 -2.16
N TRP A 46 29.27 -10.99 -2.83
CA TRP A 46 28.90 -11.02 -4.24
C TRP A 46 29.72 -10.00 -5.03
N CYS A 47 30.07 -10.31 -6.27
CA CYS A 47 30.76 -9.34 -7.13
C CYS A 47 30.45 -9.49 -8.62
N ILE A 48 30.70 -8.41 -9.37
CA ILE A 48 30.65 -8.38 -10.84
C ILE A 48 31.71 -7.40 -11.36
N ASP A 49 32.28 -7.71 -12.51
CA ASP A 49 33.17 -6.81 -13.25
C ASP A 49 32.41 -6.20 -14.44
N ILE A 50 32.45 -4.88 -14.58
CA ILE A 50 31.72 -4.15 -15.64
C ILE A 50 32.65 -3.11 -16.26
N ASP A 51 32.65 -3.02 -17.59
CA ASP A 51 33.38 -1.99 -18.33
C ASP A 51 32.57 -0.69 -18.36
N LEU A 52 33.12 0.38 -17.79
CA LEU A 52 32.46 1.68 -17.66
C LEU A 52 33.31 2.82 -18.26
N PRO A 53 32.71 3.94 -18.67
CA PRO A 53 33.46 5.09 -19.15
C PRO A 53 34.35 5.67 -18.05
N ALA A 54 35.61 5.98 -18.39
CA ALA A 54 36.55 6.61 -17.49
C ALA A 54 36.21 8.10 -17.29
N ASN A 55 36.61 8.65 -16.16
CA ASN A 55 36.41 10.04 -15.76
C ASN A 55 34.94 10.47 -15.69
N GLN A 56 34.07 9.56 -15.26
CA GLN A 56 32.62 9.79 -15.14
C GLN A 56 32.09 9.31 -13.78
N GLU A 57 31.12 10.03 -13.22
CA GLU A 57 30.32 9.55 -12.08
C GLU A 57 29.21 8.62 -12.58
N ILE A 58 29.07 7.47 -11.94
CA ILE A 58 28.07 6.46 -12.24
C ILE A 58 27.14 6.29 -11.03
N ASN A 59 25.84 6.26 -11.31
CA ASN A 59 24.82 6.02 -10.31
C ASN A 59 24.31 4.57 -10.41
N TYR A 60 24.18 3.89 -9.27
CA TYR A 60 23.75 2.49 -9.24
C TYR A 60 23.01 2.11 -7.96
N ARG A 61 22.33 0.96 -7.97
CA ARG A 61 21.63 0.35 -6.84
C ARG A 61 21.82 -1.16 -6.88
N TYR A 62 21.78 -1.77 -5.70
CA TYR A 62 21.67 -3.22 -5.59
C TYR A 62 20.20 -3.65 -5.39
N CYS A 63 19.90 -4.87 -5.84
CA CYS A 63 18.64 -5.54 -5.55
C CYS A 63 18.86 -7.05 -5.36
N ILE A 64 17.89 -7.70 -4.74
CA ILE A 64 17.83 -9.15 -4.57
C ILE A 64 16.67 -9.63 -5.42
N THR A 65 16.96 -10.52 -6.36
CA THR A 65 15.94 -11.21 -7.14
C THR A 65 15.71 -12.61 -6.61
N ARG A 66 14.55 -13.17 -6.94
CA ARG A 66 14.20 -14.55 -6.65
C ARG A 66 13.56 -15.19 -7.88
N ASP A 67 14.04 -16.38 -8.21
CA ASP A 67 13.48 -17.16 -9.32
C ASP A 67 12.11 -17.72 -8.96
N LEU A 68 11.13 -17.53 -9.85
CA LEU A 68 9.87 -18.25 -9.87
C LEU A 68 9.85 -19.25 -11.02
N GLU A 69 9.20 -20.40 -10.83
CA GLU A 69 8.99 -21.39 -11.89
C GLU A 69 8.02 -20.87 -12.94
N SER A 70 8.37 -21.00 -14.22
CA SER A 70 7.43 -20.81 -15.33
C SER A 70 6.84 -22.13 -15.83
N ALA A 71 5.70 -22.05 -16.53
CA ALA A 71 5.00 -23.19 -17.13
C ALA A 71 5.71 -23.76 -18.37
N GLU A 72 6.61 -22.99 -19.00
CA GLU A 72 7.43 -23.45 -20.10
C GLU A 72 8.72 -24.02 -19.52
N ARG A 73 8.91 -25.34 -19.70
CA ARG A 73 9.99 -26.11 -19.06
C ARG A 73 11.34 -25.41 -19.25
N ASP A 74 12.06 -25.26 -18.14
CA ASP A 74 13.41 -24.71 -17.96
C ASP A 74 13.58 -23.17 -17.98
N GLU A 75 12.55 -22.36 -18.24
CA GLU A 75 12.68 -20.90 -18.08
C GLU A 75 12.32 -20.46 -16.65
N LYS A 76 13.31 -20.03 -15.88
CA LYS A 76 13.11 -19.34 -14.61
C LYS A 76 12.88 -17.86 -14.88
N LYS A 77 11.83 -17.26 -14.31
CA LYS A 77 11.65 -15.81 -14.34
C LYS A 77 11.97 -15.23 -12.98
N ALA A 78 13.01 -14.43 -12.93
CA ALA A 78 13.39 -13.69 -11.74
C ALA A 78 12.39 -12.56 -11.48
N ILE A 79 11.94 -12.44 -10.24
CA ILE A 79 11.22 -11.26 -9.73
C ILE A 79 12.11 -10.51 -8.75
N ILE A 80 11.91 -9.21 -8.63
CA ILE A 80 12.59 -8.42 -7.59
C ILE A 80 11.94 -8.75 -6.25
N LYS A 81 12.70 -9.35 -5.33
CA LYS A 81 12.25 -9.60 -3.95
C LYS A 81 12.41 -8.35 -3.11
N GLN A 82 13.58 -7.72 -3.17
CA GLN A 82 13.94 -6.56 -2.35
C GLN A 82 14.94 -5.67 -3.12
N TRP A 83 14.94 -4.37 -2.85
CA TRP A 83 15.87 -3.45 -3.51
C TRP A 83 16.16 -2.21 -2.65
N GLU A 84 17.25 -1.51 -2.97
CA GLU A 84 17.69 -0.30 -2.26
C GLU A 84 16.85 0.92 -2.66
N THR A 85 16.22 1.56 -1.67
CA THR A 85 15.24 2.64 -1.88
C THR A 85 15.65 3.97 -1.29
N ASN A 86 16.94 4.17 -0.99
CA ASN A 86 17.47 5.50 -0.68
C ASN A 86 17.08 6.48 -1.80
N ILE A 87 16.64 7.68 -1.45
CA ILE A 87 16.20 8.67 -2.45
C ILE A 87 17.29 8.91 -3.51
N ASN A 88 18.54 9.04 -3.06
CA ASN A 88 19.70 9.10 -3.91
C ASN A 88 20.27 7.68 -4.14
N PRO A 89 20.55 7.29 -5.39
CA PRO A 89 21.28 6.05 -5.68
C PRO A 89 22.72 6.12 -5.18
N ARG A 90 23.41 4.97 -5.17
CA ARG A 90 24.85 4.90 -4.90
C ARG A 90 25.63 5.62 -5.99
N LYS A 91 26.71 6.31 -5.61
CA LYS A 91 27.58 7.05 -6.52
C LYS A 91 28.98 6.50 -6.48
N SER A 92 29.61 6.41 -7.65
CA SER A 92 31.04 6.11 -7.74
C SER A 92 31.66 6.83 -8.93
N PHE A 93 32.79 7.48 -8.69
CA PHE A 93 33.60 8.08 -9.75
C PHE A 93 34.52 7.04 -10.36
N ILE A 94 34.43 6.86 -11.67
CA ILE A 94 35.25 5.91 -12.42
C ILE A 94 36.52 6.61 -12.89
N THR A 95 37.66 6.14 -12.40
CA THR A 95 38.99 6.68 -12.71
C THR A 95 39.52 6.13 -14.02
N ASP A 96 40.44 6.86 -14.65
CA ASP A 96 41.19 6.40 -15.83
C ASP A 96 42.36 5.50 -15.41
N GLU A 97 42.03 4.35 -14.82
CA GLU A 97 42.99 3.31 -14.47
C GLU A 97 43.13 2.31 -15.62
N ASN A 98 44.37 1.97 -16.01
CA ASN A 98 44.64 1.09 -17.16
C ASN A 98 44.25 -0.39 -16.93
N ASP A 99 43.99 -0.82 -15.68
CA ASP A 99 43.83 -2.24 -15.33
C ASP A 99 42.43 -2.58 -14.77
N LEU A 100 42.16 -2.22 -13.51
CA LEU A 100 40.94 -2.59 -12.78
C LEU A 100 40.73 -1.69 -11.57
N GLN A 101 39.64 -0.92 -11.57
CA GLN A 101 39.23 -0.17 -10.39
C GLN A 101 38.38 -1.06 -9.47
N ILE A 102 38.81 -1.25 -8.22
CA ILE A 102 38.07 -2.05 -7.23
C ILE A 102 37.32 -1.12 -6.28
N LEU A 103 35.99 -1.22 -6.25
CA LEU A 103 35.17 -0.46 -5.30
C LEU A 103 35.13 -1.14 -3.91
N PRO A 104 34.93 -0.36 -2.83
CA PRO A 104 34.75 -0.91 -1.49
C PRO A 104 33.57 -1.89 -1.41
N VAL A 105 33.65 -2.85 -0.48
CA VAL A 105 32.56 -3.78 -0.21
C VAL A 105 31.36 -3.02 0.35
N ALA A 106 30.28 -2.96 -0.42
CA ALA A 106 29.02 -2.37 0.01
C ALA A 106 28.29 -3.29 1.00
N GLN A 107 27.41 -2.69 1.80
CA GLN A 107 26.46 -3.38 2.68
C GLN A 107 25.05 -3.09 2.15
N PHE A 108 24.25 -4.13 1.87
CA PHE A 108 22.95 -3.95 1.22
C PHE A 108 22.01 -3.04 2.03
N GLY A 109 21.41 -2.06 1.36
CA GLY A 109 20.53 -1.07 1.98
C GLY A 109 21.24 0.05 2.74
N ASN A 110 22.48 -0.19 3.19
CA ASN A 110 23.29 0.79 3.90
C ASN A 110 24.06 1.68 2.92
N TYR A 111 23.62 2.93 2.81
CA TYR A 111 24.28 3.93 1.98
C TYR A 111 24.02 5.34 2.54
N ASP A 112 25.08 6.15 2.56
CA ASP A 112 25.03 7.56 3.00
C ASP A 112 24.45 7.74 4.41
N GLY A 113 24.76 6.81 5.33
CA GLY A 113 24.27 6.82 6.71
C GLY A 113 22.83 6.36 6.92
N TYR A 114 22.14 5.95 5.86
CA TYR A 114 20.77 5.43 5.94
C TYR A 114 20.69 3.94 5.58
N HIS A 115 19.76 3.23 6.20
CA HIS A 115 19.37 1.86 5.83
C HIS A 115 17.97 1.85 5.23
N ASN A 116 17.86 1.81 3.90
CA ASN A 116 16.55 1.82 3.22
C ASN A 116 16.44 0.73 2.17
N THR A 117 15.54 -0.21 2.43
CA THR A 117 15.14 -1.24 1.46
C THR A 117 13.64 -1.45 1.53
N THR A 118 13.04 -1.85 0.41
CA THR A 118 11.63 -2.28 0.36
C THR A 118 11.49 -3.52 -0.50
N SER A 119 10.34 -4.19 -0.39
CA SER A 119 10.00 -5.28 -1.30
C SER A 119 9.91 -4.78 -2.74
N GLY A 120 10.16 -5.67 -3.71
CA GLY A 120 9.82 -5.38 -5.10
C GLY A 120 8.31 -5.27 -5.32
N TRP A 121 7.94 -4.93 -6.55
CA TRP A 121 6.55 -4.76 -6.99
C TRP A 121 6.15 -5.87 -7.96
N LEU A 122 4.85 -5.93 -8.27
CA LEU A 122 4.29 -6.84 -9.26
C LEU A 122 4.69 -6.37 -10.65
N SER A 123 5.56 -7.15 -11.30
CA SER A 123 5.99 -6.92 -12.68
C SER A 123 5.51 -8.03 -13.61
N LYS A 124 5.62 -9.29 -13.17
CA LYS A 124 5.27 -10.48 -13.95
C LYS A 124 4.44 -11.50 -13.17
N GLN A 125 4.48 -11.40 -11.85
CA GLN A 125 3.90 -12.33 -10.90
C GLN A 125 2.55 -11.82 -10.38
N THR A 126 1.72 -12.77 -9.98
CA THR A 126 0.49 -12.54 -9.22
C THR A 126 0.80 -12.74 -7.74
N TYR A 127 0.38 -11.79 -6.91
CA TYR A 127 0.41 -11.93 -5.47
C TYR A 127 -0.93 -12.51 -4.99
N VAL A 128 -0.85 -13.56 -4.18
CA VAL A 128 -1.99 -14.27 -3.64
C VAL A 128 -1.93 -14.20 -2.12
N GLN A 129 -3.05 -13.79 -1.53
CA GLN A 129 -3.22 -13.72 -0.10
C GLN A 129 -4.41 -14.58 0.32
N LEU A 130 -4.24 -15.38 1.37
CA LEU A 130 -5.30 -16.14 2.04
C LEU A 130 -5.45 -15.60 3.45
N ARG A 131 -6.68 -15.38 3.90
CA ARG A 131 -6.96 -14.81 5.21
C ARG A 131 -7.92 -15.65 6.00
N LEU A 132 -7.55 -15.87 7.25
CA LEU A 132 -8.41 -16.44 8.28
C LEU A 132 -8.80 -15.29 9.22
N GLN A 133 -10.06 -14.91 9.23
CA GLN A 133 -10.59 -13.79 10.01
C GLN A 133 -12.00 -14.09 10.53
N GLY A 134 -12.44 -13.39 11.57
CA GLY A 134 -13.82 -13.47 12.06
C GLY A 134 -14.20 -14.81 12.69
N ASN A 135 -13.25 -15.49 13.34
CA ASN A 135 -13.41 -16.85 13.87
C ASN A 135 -13.84 -17.88 12.81
N PRO A 136 -13.04 -18.07 11.75
CA PRO A 136 -13.51 -18.78 10.56
C PRO A 136 -13.59 -20.30 10.73
N ILE A 137 -12.97 -20.85 11.78
CA ILE A 137 -12.81 -22.29 11.99
C ILE A 137 -13.87 -22.80 12.97
N HIS A 138 -14.72 -23.71 12.51
CA HIS A 138 -15.75 -24.33 13.33
C HIS A 138 -15.58 -25.85 13.38
N MET A 139 -15.20 -26.40 14.54
CA MET A 139 -15.07 -27.83 14.75
C MET A 139 -16.33 -28.44 15.39
N HIS A 140 -16.71 -29.65 14.98
CA HIS A 140 -17.90 -30.34 15.49
C HIS A 140 -17.74 -30.91 16.91
N LYS A 141 -16.52 -31.27 17.33
CA LYS A 141 -16.27 -31.88 18.63
C LYS A 141 -15.83 -30.83 19.65
N ALA A 142 -16.55 -30.75 20.77
CA ALA A 142 -16.23 -29.84 21.87
C ALA A 142 -14.88 -30.12 22.55
N GLN A 143 -14.39 -31.37 22.50
CA GLN A 143 -13.12 -31.77 23.12
C GLN A 143 -11.89 -30.98 22.61
N HIS A 144 -11.99 -30.39 21.42
CA HIS A 144 -10.91 -29.61 20.81
C HIS A 144 -10.99 -28.11 21.12
N GLN A 145 -12.06 -27.65 21.79
CA GLN A 145 -12.26 -26.22 22.10
C GLN A 145 -11.32 -25.69 23.19
N HIS A 146 -10.75 -26.58 24.01
CA HIS A 146 -9.79 -26.23 25.08
C HIS A 146 -8.33 -26.47 24.69
N GLN A 147 -8.07 -26.89 23.45
CA GLN A 147 -6.73 -27.18 22.96
C GLN A 147 -6.26 -26.08 22.00
N THR A 148 -4.95 -25.85 21.92
CA THR A 148 -4.40 -24.85 21.01
C THR A 148 -4.35 -25.42 19.59
N LEU A 149 -5.08 -24.80 18.68
CA LEU A 149 -5.05 -25.12 17.25
C LEU A 149 -3.85 -24.43 16.61
N HIS A 150 -3.13 -25.14 15.75
CA HIS A 150 -2.13 -24.56 14.85
C HIS A 150 -2.54 -24.79 13.40
N VAL A 151 -2.27 -23.81 12.54
CA VAL A 151 -2.64 -23.84 11.13
C VAL A 151 -1.41 -23.58 10.27
N LYS A 152 -1.18 -24.46 9.29
CA LYS A 152 -0.10 -24.35 8.30
C LYS A 152 -0.68 -24.35 6.90
N CYS A 153 -0.14 -23.54 6.00
CA CYS A 153 -0.54 -23.45 4.61
C CYS A 153 0.57 -23.96 3.70
N VAL A 154 0.27 -25.00 2.92
CA VAL A 154 1.22 -25.64 2.00
C VAL A 154 0.73 -25.41 0.57
N PRO A 155 1.53 -24.77 -0.31
CA PRO A 155 1.18 -24.57 -1.70
C PRO A 155 1.17 -25.91 -2.46
N GLN A 156 0.22 -26.06 -3.38
CA GLN A 156 0.01 -27.26 -4.19
C GLN A 156 0.02 -26.89 -5.67
N ASP A 157 0.75 -27.67 -6.47
CA ASP A 157 0.82 -27.48 -7.90
C ASP A 157 -0.15 -28.45 -8.61
N TYR A 158 -1.15 -27.89 -9.28
CA TYR A 158 -2.18 -28.62 -10.03
C TYR A 158 -1.91 -28.67 -11.55
N ARG A 159 -0.71 -28.28 -12.01
CA ARG A 159 -0.34 -28.44 -13.43
C ARG A 159 -0.40 -29.93 -13.82
N PRO A 160 -0.90 -30.26 -15.04
CA PRO A 160 -0.90 -31.65 -15.51
C PRO A 160 0.52 -32.19 -15.57
N LYS A 161 0.75 -33.37 -14.97
CA LYS A 161 2.02 -34.09 -15.13
C LYS A 161 2.14 -34.54 -16.61
N ASN A 162 3.30 -34.36 -17.24
CA ASN A 162 3.64 -35.19 -18.43
C ASN A 162 4.03 -36.57 -17.91
N VAL A 163 3.03 -37.37 -17.55
CA VAL A 163 3.27 -38.79 -17.28
C VAL A 163 3.33 -39.49 -18.63
N ASP A 164 4.38 -40.27 -18.87
CA ASP A 164 4.31 -41.30 -19.91
C ASP A 164 3.09 -42.17 -19.61
N ILE A 165 2.27 -42.45 -20.62
CA ILE A 165 0.92 -43.04 -20.53
C ILE A 165 0.91 -44.45 -19.86
N ASN A 166 2.07 -44.95 -19.42
CA ASN A 166 2.29 -46.30 -18.90
C ASN A 166 2.52 -46.39 -17.38
N GLU A 167 2.48 -45.29 -16.63
CA GLU A 167 2.57 -45.33 -15.16
C GLU A 167 1.27 -44.79 -14.51
N ASP A 168 0.43 -45.71 -14.03
CA ASP A 168 -0.67 -45.39 -13.11
C ASP A 168 -0.07 -44.90 -11.78
N SER A 169 0.28 -43.62 -11.68
CA SER A 169 0.67 -43.02 -10.42
C SER A 169 -0.58 -42.58 -9.66
N ASP A 170 -0.90 -43.25 -8.55
CA ASP A 170 -1.92 -42.85 -7.55
C ASP A 170 -1.57 -41.52 -6.80
N GLU A 171 -0.59 -40.76 -7.30
CA GLU A 171 -0.05 -39.59 -6.64
C GLU A 171 -0.81 -38.32 -7.01
N GLY A 172 -1.44 -37.70 -6.00
CA GLY A 172 -2.08 -36.40 -6.07
C GLY A 172 -1.15 -35.23 -6.46
N PRO A 173 -1.65 -33.97 -6.38
CA PRO A 173 -0.83 -32.80 -6.68
C PRO A 173 0.42 -32.77 -5.79
N GLN A 174 1.54 -32.30 -6.34
CA GLN A 174 2.80 -32.25 -5.62
C GLN A 174 2.92 -30.93 -4.85
N SER A 175 3.60 -30.97 -3.70
CA SER A 175 3.96 -29.76 -2.96
C SER A 175 4.84 -28.88 -3.84
N CYS A 176 4.47 -27.61 -3.99
CA CYS A 176 5.30 -26.68 -4.75
C CYS A 176 6.57 -26.39 -3.95
N SER A 177 7.73 -26.81 -4.47
CA SER A 177 9.00 -26.64 -3.75
C SER A 177 9.55 -25.21 -3.79
N ILE A 178 8.96 -24.30 -4.59
CA ILE A 178 9.54 -22.97 -4.88
C ILE A 178 8.70 -21.79 -4.37
N ASN A 179 7.39 -21.97 -4.17
CA ASN A 179 6.49 -20.91 -3.72
C ASN A 179 6.41 -20.86 -2.18
N ASP A 180 7.39 -20.26 -1.51
CA ASP A 180 7.32 -20.12 -0.04
C ASP A 180 6.09 -19.30 0.35
N VAL A 181 5.24 -19.90 1.18
CA VAL A 181 4.10 -19.21 1.79
C VAL A 181 4.57 -18.59 3.09
N LEU A 182 4.60 -17.26 3.13
CA LEU A 182 4.85 -16.50 4.36
C LEU A 182 3.55 -16.38 5.16
N ILE A 183 3.69 -16.23 6.48
CA ILE A 183 2.59 -16.00 7.40
C ILE A 183 2.80 -14.70 8.19
N SER A 184 1.70 -14.01 8.47
CA SER A 184 1.59 -12.94 9.46
C SER A 184 0.32 -13.13 10.30
N VAL A 185 0.35 -12.68 11.54
CA VAL A 185 -0.83 -12.56 12.41
C VAL A 185 -0.91 -11.13 12.90
N LEU A 186 -2.04 -10.43 12.68
CA LEU A 186 -2.20 -9.01 13.04
C LEU A 186 -2.37 -8.83 14.56
N ARG A 187 -1.29 -9.06 15.27
CA ARG A 187 -1.10 -8.82 16.70
C ARG A 187 0.28 -8.22 16.92
N GLU A 188 0.56 -7.83 18.16
CA GLU A 188 1.84 -7.18 18.50
C GLU A 188 3.05 -8.00 18.05
N ASP A 189 3.01 -9.31 18.32
CA ASP A 189 4.02 -10.27 17.90
C ASP A 189 3.56 -11.09 16.68
N GLY A 190 4.25 -10.91 15.56
CA GLY A 190 4.01 -11.69 14.33
C GLY A 190 3.24 -10.96 13.23
N CYS A 191 3.04 -9.64 13.34
CA CYS A 191 2.41 -8.87 12.27
C CYS A 191 3.27 -8.75 11.01
N LYS A 192 4.60 -8.90 11.10
CA LYS A 192 5.49 -8.87 9.93
C LYS A 192 5.53 -10.25 9.25
N PRO A 193 5.49 -10.33 7.90
CA PRO A 193 5.58 -11.60 7.19
C PRO A 193 6.84 -12.37 7.53
N HIS A 194 6.70 -13.65 7.87
CA HIS A 194 7.80 -14.54 8.17
C HIS A 194 7.54 -15.98 7.68
N GLU A 195 8.58 -16.80 7.68
CA GLU A 195 8.46 -18.23 7.35
C GLU A 195 7.60 -18.95 8.39
N GLN A 196 6.79 -19.90 7.93
CA GLN A 196 5.94 -20.71 8.79
C GLN A 196 6.78 -21.66 9.65
N LYS A 197 6.41 -21.82 10.93
CA LYS A 197 6.96 -22.86 11.79
C LYS A 197 6.61 -24.27 11.25
N PRO A 198 7.31 -25.34 11.69
CA PRO A 198 7.08 -26.70 11.20
C PRO A 198 5.61 -27.16 11.26
N PHE A 199 4.88 -26.74 12.29
CA PHE A 199 3.46 -27.06 12.53
C PHE A 199 2.50 -25.88 12.24
N GLY A 200 3.00 -24.84 11.56
CA GLY A 200 2.26 -23.59 11.35
C GLY A 200 2.22 -22.70 12.57
N GLU A 201 1.30 -21.73 12.58
CA GLU A 201 1.13 -20.79 13.69
C GLU A 201 -0.06 -21.14 14.57
N ALA A 202 0.09 -20.84 15.87
CA ALA A 202 -0.97 -20.98 16.84
C ALA A 202 -2.10 -19.99 16.53
N TYR A 203 -3.31 -20.53 16.40
CA TYR A 203 -4.55 -19.80 16.17
C TYR A 203 -5.23 -19.47 17.49
N GLN A 204 -5.61 -18.21 17.66
CA GLN A 204 -6.42 -17.71 18.77
C GLN A 204 -7.76 -17.17 18.26
N PRO A 205 -8.82 -17.20 19.08
CA PRO A 205 -10.08 -16.54 18.74
C PRO A 205 -9.87 -15.07 18.39
N ASN A 206 -10.51 -14.62 17.32
CA ASN A 206 -10.40 -13.29 16.71
C ASN A 206 -9.05 -12.95 16.06
N ASP A 207 -8.13 -13.90 15.94
CA ASP A 207 -6.92 -13.68 15.12
C ASP A 207 -7.30 -13.35 13.68
N PHE A 208 -6.52 -12.44 13.10
CA PHE A 208 -6.50 -12.18 11.67
C PHE A 208 -5.16 -12.72 11.14
N ILE A 209 -5.21 -13.92 10.57
CA ILE A 209 -4.04 -14.63 10.02
C ILE A 209 -4.00 -14.43 8.52
N VAL A 210 -2.81 -14.12 8.01
CA VAL A 210 -2.56 -13.82 6.61
C VAL A 210 -1.47 -14.76 6.10
N PHE A 211 -1.79 -15.51 5.05
CA PHE A 211 -0.80 -16.27 4.28
C PHE A 211 -0.57 -15.57 2.94
N THR A 212 0.67 -15.42 2.52
CA THR A 212 1.03 -14.70 1.28
C THR A 212 2.02 -15.47 0.44
N THR A 213 1.84 -15.46 -0.88
CA THR A 213 2.81 -16.00 -1.85
C THR A 213 2.75 -15.25 -3.16
N ASN A 214 3.80 -15.38 -3.97
CA ASN A 214 3.82 -14.95 -5.36
C ASN A 214 3.81 -16.17 -6.28
N THR A 215 3.22 -16.03 -7.47
CA THR A 215 3.22 -17.09 -8.49
C THR A 215 3.10 -16.51 -9.90
N LEU A 216 3.68 -17.19 -10.89
CA LEU A 216 3.46 -16.89 -12.31
C LEU A 216 2.19 -17.56 -12.86
N HIS A 217 1.66 -18.56 -12.15
CA HIS A 217 0.58 -19.43 -12.61
C HIS A 217 -0.53 -19.56 -11.55
N PRO A 218 -1.24 -18.46 -11.23
CA PRO A 218 -2.29 -18.48 -10.21
C PRO A 218 -3.45 -19.44 -10.55
N GLU A 219 -3.68 -19.75 -11.83
CA GLU A 219 -4.70 -20.68 -12.31
C GLU A 219 -4.42 -22.15 -12.03
N THR A 220 -3.19 -22.50 -11.66
CA THR A 220 -2.78 -23.87 -11.30
C THR A 220 -2.25 -23.97 -9.87
N LEU A 221 -2.15 -22.86 -9.16
CA LEU A 221 -1.76 -22.82 -7.75
C LEU A 221 -2.98 -23.09 -6.86
N GLY A 222 -2.96 -24.21 -6.15
CA GLY A 222 -3.84 -24.47 -5.03
C GLY A 222 -3.09 -24.49 -3.70
N PHE A 223 -3.78 -24.83 -2.62
CA PHE A 223 -3.21 -24.88 -1.28
C PHE A 223 -3.81 -26.04 -0.47
N GLN A 224 -3.04 -26.54 0.48
CA GLN A 224 -3.51 -27.42 1.55
C GLN A 224 -3.34 -26.68 2.87
N LEU A 225 -4.43 -26.48 3.61
CA LEU A 225 -4.32 -26.08 5.01
C LEU A 225 -4.26 -27.32 5.87
N GLU A 226 -3.24 -27.39 6.71
CA GLU A 226 -2.96 -28.46 7.66
C GLU A 226 -3.27 -27.96 9.07
N PHE A 227 -3.94 -28.80 9.86
CA PHE A 227 -4.39 -28.46 11.21
C PHE A 227 -3.74 -29.38 12.23
N TYR A 228 -3.20 -28.77 13.28
CA TYR A 228 -2.58 -29.48 14.40
C TYR A 228 -3.19 -29.03 15.72
N ILE A 229 -3.23 -29.93 16.69
CA ILE A 229 -3.73 -29.67 18.03
C ILE A 229 -2.61 -29.90 19.04
N GLN A 230 -2.39 -28.92 19.89
CA GLN A 230 -1.47 -29.01 21.01
C GLN A 230 -2.27 -29.09 22.31
N ASP A 231 -2.02 -30.15 23.08
CA ASP A 231 -2.65 -30.38 24.38
C ASP A 231 -1.60 -30.28 25.50
N THR A 232 -1.54 -29.11 26.12
CA THR A 232 -0.62 -28.81 27.21
C THR A 232 -0.97 -29.53 28.52
N SER A 233 -2.17 -30.12 28.63
CA SER A 233 -2.61 -30.83 29.85
C SER A 233 -2.04 -32.25 29.95
N ASN A 234 -1.68 -32.85 28.81
CA ASN A 234 -1.23 -34.24 28.72
C ASN A 234 0.30 -34.41 28.68
N GLY A 235 1.07 -33.34 28.92
CA GLY A 235 2.54 -33.38 28.91
C GLY A 235 3.17 -33.57 27.52
N HIS A 236 2.36 -33.61 26.45
CA HIS A 236 2.84 -33.58 25.07
C HIS A 236 3.23 -32.16 24.68
N ILE A 237 4.50 -31.96 24.32
CA ILE A 237 5.02 -30.64 23.94
C ILE A 237 4.70 -30.34 22.46
N GLU A 238 4.70 -31.36 21.59
CA GLU A 238 4.54 -31.16 20.15
C GLU A 238 3.08 -31.24 19.67
N PRO A 239 2.64 -30.33 18.78
CA PRO A 239 1.32 -30.38 18.14
C PRO A 239 1.08 -31.67 17.34
N GLN A 240 -0.10 -32.27 17.49
CA GLN A 240 -0.51 -33.48 16.77
C GLN A 240 -1.37 -33.14 15.55
N TYR A 241 -1.08 -33.72 14.40
CA TYR A 241 -1.85 -33.52 13.17
C TYR A 241 -3.25 -34.13 13.29
N ILE A 242 -4.29 -33.34 12.99
CA ILE A 242 -5.70 -33.77 13.11
C ILE A 242 -6.45 -33.85 11.79
N GLY A 243 -5.96 -33.16 10.75
CA GLY A 243 -6.62 -33.13 9.45
C GLY A 243 -6.21 -31.94 8.58
N TYR A 244 -6.92 -31.77 7.48
CA TYR A 244 -6.60 -30.82 6.43
C TYR A 244 -7.84 -30.33 5.69
N THR A 245 -7.65 -29.33 4.82
CA THR A 245 -8.57 -29.04 3.73
C THR A 245 -7.79 -28.67 2.47
N HIS A 246 -8.32 -29.04 1.30
CA HIS A 246 -7.74 -28.65 0.02
C HIS A 246 -8.47 -27.44 -0.55
N ILE A 247 -7.67 -26.49 -0.99
CA ILE A 247 -8.10 -25.29 -1.70
C ILE A 247 -7.65 -25.51 -3.15
N LEU A 248 -8.62 -25.82 -4.00
CA LEU A 248 -8.38 -25.92 -5.44
C LEU A 248 -8.00 -24.55 -6.03
N PRO A 249 -7.31 -24.53 -7.19
CA PRO A 249 -6.90 -23.29 -7.83
C PRO A 249 -8.02 -22.25 -7.93
N LEU A 250 -7.63 -20.99 -7.72
CA LEU A 250 -8.55 -19.88 -7.54
C LEU A 250 -9.10 -19.37 -8.87
N ASN A 251 -10.31 -18.80 -8.83
CA ASN A 251 -10.78 -18.01 -9.96
C ASN A 251 -10.07 -16.67 -9.95
N THR A 252 -9.22 -16.41 -10.95
CA THR A 252 -8.46 -15.17 -11.01
C THR A 252 -9.22 -14.00 -11.63
N GLN A 253 -10.52 -14.15 -11.93
CA GLN A 253 -11.32 -13.09 -12.55
C GLN A 253 -11.63 -11.93 -11.59
N HIS A 254 -11.74 -12.21 -10.30
CA HIS A 254 -12.04 -11.20 -9.27
C HIS A 254 -10.85 -11.01 -8.34
N THR A 255 -10.71 -9.79 -7.80
CA THR A 255 -9.69 -9.48 -6.81
C THR A 255 -9.94 -10.23 -5.51
N LEU A 256 -11.20 -10.29 -5.08
CA LEU A 256 -11.61 -10.90 -3.82
C LEU A 256 -12.48 -12.12 -4.07
N GLU A 257 -12.26 -13.18 -3.29
CA GLU A 257 -13.07 -14.39 -3.30
C GLU A 257 -13.21 -14.92 -1.86
N GLU A 258 -14.31 -15.58 -1.53
CA GLU A 258 -14.49 -16.31 -0.27
C GLU A 258 -14.87 -17.77 -0.57
N LYS A 259 -14.25 -18.71 0.15
CA LYS A 259 -14.58 -20.15 0.06
C LYS A 259 -14.92 -20.71 1.44
N HIS A 260 -15.97 -21.52 1.49
CA HIS A 260 -16.32 -22.33 2.65
C HIS A 260 -16.01 -23.80 2.37
N LEU A 261 -15.12 -24.39 3.15
CA LEU A 261 -14.61 -25.74 2.91
C LEU A 261 -14.80 -26.65 4.14
N PRO A 262 -15.05 -27.95 3.95
CA PRO A 262 -15.03 -28.91 5.04
C PRO A 262 -13.60 -29.15 5.53
N LEU A 263 -13.46 -29.37 6.84
CA LEU A 263 -12.23 -29.86 7.45
C LEU A 263 -12.24 -31.38 7.46
N MET A 264 -11.26 -32.02 6.84
CA MET A 264 -11.21 -33.46 6.59
C MET A 264 -10.20 -34.15 7.52
N SER A 265 -10.65 -35.19 8.22
CA SER A 265 -9.77 -36.02 9.05
C SER A 265 -8.97 -37.01 8.20
N LEU A 266 -7.97 -37.66 8.82
CA LEU A 266 -7.20 -38.77 8.22
C LEU A 266 -8.07 -39.95 7.74
N LYS A 267 -9.31 -40.06 8.21
CA LYS A 267 -10.28 -41.09 7.77
C LYS A 267 -11.25 -40.56 6.70
N HIS A 268 -10.92 -39.41 6.09
CA HIS A 268 -11.73 -38.67 5.11
C HIS A 268 -13.15 -38.33 5.58
N LYS A 269 -13.35 -38.22 6.90
CA LYS A 269 -14.62 -37.77 7.49
C LYS A 269 -14.53 -36.29 7.84
N PRO A 270 -15.54 -35.47 7.50
CA PRO A 270 -15.57 -34.07 7.88
C PRO A 270 -15.71 -33.94 9.41
N PHE A 271 -14.86 -33.13 10.01
CA PHE A 271 -14.87 -32.85 11.46
C PHE A 271 -15.15 -31.38 11.80
N GLY A 272 -15.35 -30.55 10.78
CA GLY A 272 -15.66 -29.13 10.91
C GLY A 272 -15.75 -28.45 9.56
N LYS A 273 -15.79 -27.13 9.58
CA LYS A 273 -15.77 -26.24 8.41
C LYS A 273 -14.85 -25.05 8.64
N ILE A 274 -14.38 -24.45 7.55
CA ILE A 274 -13.59 -23.22 7.56
C ILE A 274 -14.05 -22.26 6.47
N SER A 275 -14.07 -20.96 6.78
CA SER A 275 -14.21 -19.87 5.80
C SER A 275 -12.85 -19.26 5.50
N ILE A 276 -12.50 -19.07 4.24
CA ILE A 276 -11.21 -18.50 3.83
C ILE A 276 -11.47 -17.40 2.82
N HIS A 277 -10.89 -16.22 3.07
CA HIS A 277 -10.94 -15.10 2.13
C HIS A 277 -9.65 -15.03 1.32
N PHE A 278 -9.76 -14.68 0.05
CA PHE A 278 -8.65 -14.55 -0.87
C PHE A 278 -8.56 -13.13 -1.40
N MET A 279 -7.32 -12.66 -1.59
CA MET A 279 -7.03 -11.49 -2.41
C MET A 279 -6.00 -11.87 -3.48
N ILE A 280 -6.30 -11.53 -4.73
CA ILE A 280 -5.44 -11.75 -5.89
C ILE A 280 -5.04 -10.38 -6.44
N ALA A 281 -3.76 -10.04 -6.41
CA ALA A 281 -3.21 -8.80 -6.98
C ALA A 281 -2.38 -9.11 -8.23
N LYS A 282 -2.67 -8.40 -9.32
CA LYS A 282 -2.02 -8.56 -10.63
C LYS A 282 -1.16 -7.34 -10.96
N PRO A 283 -0.11 -7.46 -11.78
CA PRO A 283 0.67 -6.31 -12.23
C PRO A 283 -0.20 -5.37 -13.07
N VAL A 284 0.08 -4.07 -12.99
CA VAL A 284 -0.60 -3.06 -13.81
C VAL A 284 -0.16 -3.22 -15.26
N LYS A 285 -1.12 -3.24 -16.18
CA LYS A 285 -0.80 -3.29 -17.61
C LYS A 285 -0.38 -1.91 -18.12
N ASN A 286 0.53 -1.90 -19.11
CA ASN A 286 0.92 -0.71 -19.88
C ASN A 286 1.63 0.39 -19.06
N ILE A 287 2.21 0.07 -17.91
CA ILE A 287 3.16 0.93 -17.20
C ILE A 287 4.48 0.19 -17.05
N GLN A 288 5.58 0.83 -17.42
CA GLN A 288 6.91 0.33 -17.14
C GLN A 288 7.55 1.17 -16.03
N PHE A 289 7.72 0.56 -14.87
CA PHE A 289 8.41 1.19 -13.74
C PHE A 289 9.92 1.01 -13.89
N ASN A 290 10.70 2.07 -13.65
CA ASN A 290 12.16 2.03 -13.58
C ASN A 290 12.64 1.97 -12.12
N MET A 291 13.94 1.77 -11.89
CA MET A 291 14.55 1.70 -10.56
C MET A 291 15.35 2.94 -10.18
N GLU A 292 15.15 4.07 -10.87
CA GLU A 292 15.96 5.28 -10.70
C GLU A 292 15.62 5.99 -9.37
N SER A 293 14.35 6.32 -9.19
CA SER A 293 13.83 7.13 -8.09
C SER A 293 12.78 6.39 -7.26
N CYS A 294 12.83 6.55 -5.95
CA CYS A 294 11.86 5.98 -5.01
C CYS A 294 11.62 6.95 -3.85
N PHE A 295 10.35 7.19 -3.51
CA PHE A 295 9.92 7.96 -2.36
C PHE A 295 9.37 7.08 -1.22
N GLN A 296 9.33 5.76 -1.37
CA GLN A 296 8.73 4.85 -0.37
C GLN A 296 9.37 4.95 1.03
N SER A 297 10.63 5.37 1.13
CA SER A 297 11.35 5.54 2.40
C SER A 297 11.60 7.00 2.78
N HIS A 298 11.37 7.95 1.85
CA HIS A 298 11.77 9.36 1.97
C HIS A 298 11.24 10.05 3.23
N TRP A 299 10.04 9.66 3.66
CA TRP A 299 9.28 10.32 4.72
C TRP A 299 9.70 9.90 6.14
N LYS A 300 10.40 8.77 6.28
CA LYS A 300 10.81 8.23 7.58
C LYS A 300 11.88 9.06 8.26
N SER A 301 12.70 9.73 7.46
CA SER A 301 13.80 10.58 7.92
C SER A 301 13.42 12.06 7.79
N LEU A 302 12.16 12.42 8.04
CA LEU A 302 11.76 13.82 8.15
C LEU A 302 11.86 14.24 9.62
N GLY A 303 12.69 15.24 9.89
CA GLY A 303 12.95 15.74 11.26
C GLY A 303 11.94 16.78 11.69
N VAL A 304 10.87 16.95 10.90
CA VAL A 304 9.84 17.97 11.04
C VAL A 304 8.46 17.34 10.81
N SER A 305 7.44 17.96 11.38
CA SER A 305 6.04 17.67 11.05
C SER A 305 5.63 18.50 9.83
N LEU A 306 5.09 17.84 8.82
CA LEU A 306 4.60 18.49 7.61
C LEU A 306 3.22 19.09 7.82
N ASP A 307 3.00 20.25 7.19
CA ASP A 307 1.70 20.91 7.15
C ASP A 307 0.94 20.49 5.88
N VAL A 308 -0.19 19.81 6.09
CA VAL A 308 -0.98 19.22 4.99
C VAL A 308 -2.34 19.89 4.90
N GLY A 309 -2.61 20.55 3.77
CA GLY A 309 -3.90 21.19 3.53
C GLY A 309 -4.99 20.17 3.19
N HIS A 310 -5.99 20.04 4.06
CA HIS A 310 -7.14 19.14 3.85
C HIS A 310 -8.00 19.62 2.67
N ARG A 311 -8.18 18.79 1.64
CA ARG A 311 -8.91 19.16 0.39
C ARG A 311 -8.43 20.50 -0.22
N GLY A 312 -7.14 20.81 -0.02
CA GLY A 312 -6.57 22.14 -0.20
C GLY A 312 -6.73 23.04 1.03
N MET A 313 -7.59 24.06 0.96
CA MET A 313 -7.80 25.06 2.02
C MET A 313 -8.79 24.64 3.11
N GLY A 314 -9.36 23.45 3.01
CA GLY A 314 -10.27 22.86 3.99
C GLY A 314 -11.70 22.68 3.51
N SER A 315 -12.54 22.11 4.38
CA SER A 315 -13.95 21.84 4.03
C SER A 315 -14.76 23.14 3.86
N SER A 316 -15.18 23.40 2.62
CA SER A 316 -15.95 24.58 2.24
C SER A 316 -17.46 24.39 2.45
N TYR A 317 -17.97 23.16 2.34
CA TYR A 317 -19.39 22.87 2.52
C TYR A 317 -19.84 22.91 3.98
N LYS A 318 -18.90 22.75 4.92
CA LYS A 318 -19.10 23.05 6.35
C LYS A 318 -18.87 24.53 6.70
N LYS A 319 -18.64 25.39 5.70
CA LYS A 319 -18.36 26.84 5.81
C LYS A 319 -17.09 27.16 6.61
N LEU A 320 -16.12 26.24 6.69
CA LEU A 320 -14.84 26.48 7.35
C LEU A 320 -13.86 27.21 6.43
N ALA A 321 -13.79 26.79 5.16
CA ALA A 321 -12.91 27.35 4.14
C ALA A 321 -13.59 28.39 3.23
N LEU A 322 -12.80 29.37 2.77
CA LEU A 322 -13.24 30.44 1.85
C LEU A 322 -13.20 30.03 0.37
N VAL A 323 -12.30 29.10 0.02
CA VAL A 323 -12.15 28.55 -1.33
C VAL A 323 -12.82 27.18 -1.35
N ARG A 324 -13.48 26.86 -2.46
CA ARG A 324 -14.18 25.58 -2.64
C ARG A 324 -13.21 24.40 -2.53
N GLU A 325 -13.49 23.47 -1.64
CA GLU A 325 -12.70 22.27 -1.41
C GLU A 325 -12.51 21.44 -2.69
N ASN A 326 -11.40 20.69 -2.80
CA ASN A 326 -11.16 19.78 -3.92
C ASN A 326 -11.18 20.45 -5.31
N THR A 327 -10.74 21.72 -5.39
CA THR A 327 -10.54 22.48 -6.64
C THR A 327 -9.06 22.83 -6.84
N VAL A 328 -8.62 23.01 -8.09
CA VAL A 328 -7.25 23.44 -8.40
C VAL A 328 -6.90 24.75 -7.67
N ALA A 329 -7.85 25.70 -7.61
CA ALA A 329 -7.70 26.94 -6.88
C ALA A 329 -7.46 26.73 -5.37
N SER A 330 -8.19 25.80 -4.74
CA SER A 330 -8.01 25.46 -3.32
C SER A 330 -6.64 24.83 -3.05
N LEU A 331 -6.21 23.89 -3.90
CA LEU A 331 -4.90 23.24 -3.77
C LEU A 331 -3.76 24.27 -3.92
N SER A 332 -3.85 25.14 -4.94
CA SER A 332 -2.88 26.22 -5.17
C SER A 332 -2.88 27.27 -4.06
N ALA A 333 -4.05 27.59 -3.49
CA ALA A 333 -4.14 28.52 -2.36
C ALA A 333 -3.48 27.96 -1.09
N ALA A 334 -3.59 26.65 -0.83
CA ALA A 334 -2.89 26.01 0.29
C ALA A 334 -1.37 26.11 0.11
N ALA A 335 -0.86 25.84 -1.10
CA ALA A 335 0.55 26.02 -1.44
C ALA A 335 1.03 27.47 -1.20
N GLN A 336 0.28 28.47 -1.65
CA GLN A 336 0.60 29.89 -1.45
C GLN A 336 0.60 30.34 0.03
N ASN A 337 0.04 29.52 0.91
CA ASN A 337 0.03 29.73 2.36
C ASN A 337 0.97 28.79 3.11
N GLY A 338 1.89 28.11 2.41
CA GLY A 338 2.98 27.36 3.01
C GLY A 338 2.68 25.89 3.28
N ALA A 339 1.63 25.31 2.72
CA ALA A 339 1.42 23.87 2.82
C ALA A 339 2.58 23.09 2.18
N ASP A 340 3.06 22.04 2.84
CA ASP A 340 4.06 21.11 2.32
C ASP A 340 3.42 20.08 1.39
N LEU A 341 2.21 19.65 1.75
CA LEU A 341 1.34 18.82 0.92
C LEU A 341 -0.09 19.35 0.91
N VAL A 342 -0.86 18.88 -0.05
CA VAL A 342 -2.32 18.92 -0.02
C VAL A 342 -2.85 17.50 -0.05
N GLU A 343 -3.86 17.24 0.78
CA GLU A 343 -4.68 16.04 0.74
C GLU A 343 -5.90 16.32 -0.13
N PHE A 344 -6.34 15.34 -0.93
CA PHE A 344 -7.61 15.36 -1.64
C PHE A 344 -8.08 13.97 -2.05
N ASP A 345 -9.40 13.87 -2.24
CA ASP A 345 -10.11 12.63 -2.53
C ASP A 345 -10.23 12.36 -4.03
N VAL A 346 -9.93 11.13 -4.48
CA VAL A 346 -10.05 10.72 -5.87
C VAL A 346 -10.95 9.50 -6.02
N MET A 347 -11.84 9.55 -7.01
CA MET A 347 -12.65 8.42 -7.45
C MET A 347 -12.83 8.37 -8.98
N LEU A 348 -13.49 7.32 -9.48
CA LEU A 348 -13.79 7.17 -10.90
C LEU A 348 -15.22 7.54 -11.26
N THR A 349 -15.38 8.23 -12.39
CA THR A 349 -16.67 8.47 -13.05
C THR A 349 -17.14 7.24 -13.83
N LYS A 350 -18.37 7.29 -14.37
CA LYS A 350 -18.94 6.23 -15.21
C LYS A 350 -18.09 5.89 -16.44
N ASP A 351 -17.49 6.90 -17.03
CA ASP A 351 -16.61 6.80 -18.20
C ASP A 351 -15.12 6.71 -17.81
N LEU A 352 -14.84 6.34 -16.56
CA LEU A 352 -13.52 5.97 -16.02
C LEU A 352 -12.51 7.12 -15.97
N HIS A 353 -12.97 8.37 -15.90
CA HIS A 353 -12.10 9.50 -15.58
C HIS A 353 -11.85 9.57 -14.07
N THR A 354 -10.61 9.88 -13.68
CA THR A 354 -10.23 10.15 -12.29
C THR A 354 -10.65 11.57 -11.91
N VAL A 355 -11.66 11.69 -11.06
CA VAL A 355 -12.23 12.96 -10.60
C VAL A 355 -11.85 13.21 -9.14
N VAL A 356 -11.57 14.47 -8.80
CA VAL A 356 -11.29 14.90 -7.43
C VAL A 356 -12.59 15.36 -6.77
N TYR A 357 -13.10 14.58 -5.81
CA TYR A 357 -14.34 14.85 -5.07
C TYR A 357 -14.47 13.90 -3.87
N HIS A 358 -15.10 14.37 -2.78
CA HIS A 358 -15.15 13.64 -1.51
C HIS A 358 -16.29 12.61 -1.41
N ASP A 359 -17.54 13.03 -1.63
CA ASP A 359 -18.71 12.16 -1.38
C ASP A 359 -18.93 11.16 -2.53
N PHE A 360 -19.43 9.96 -2.23
CA PHE A 360 -19.80 9.01 -3.29
C PHE A 360 -21.03 9.43 -4.11
N GLU A 361 -21.78 10.43 -3.63
CA GLU A 361 -23.07 10.84 -4.17
C GLU A 361 -23.15 12.36 -4.35
N VAL A 362 -23.95 12.76 -5.34
CA VAL A 362 -24.38 14.15 -5.58
C VAL A 362 -25.91 14.20 -5.65
N CYS A 363 -26.48 15.39 -5.50
CA CYS A 363 -27.92 15.62 -5.62
C CYS A 363 -28.26 16.46 -6.85
N LEU A 364 -29.28 16.04 -7.61
CA LEU A 364 -29.83 16.78 -8.75
C LEU A 364 -31.24 17.27 -8.41
N THR A 365 -31.52 18.55 -8.66
CA THR A 365 -32.89 19.06 -8.55
C THR A 365 -33.74 18.69 -9.77
N TYR A 366 -34.96 18.22 -9.54
CA TYR A 366 -35.97 18.03 -10.58
C TYR A 366 -37.37 18.47 -10.10
N GLY A 367 -38.25 18.90 -11.01
CA GLY A 367 -39.58 19.43 -10.68
C GLY A 367 -40.54 19.45 -11.87
N LYS A 368 -41.85 19.55 -11.61
CA LYS A 368 -42.89 19.61 -12.66
C LYS A 368 -42.87 20.98 -13.35
N LYS A 369 -42.85 21.00 -14.69
CA LYS A 369 -43.13 22.20 -15.49
C LYS A 369 -44.62 22.59 -15.34
N ARG A 370 -44.93 23.48 -14.39
CA ARG A 370 -46.00 24.52 -14.38
C ARG A 370 -46.58 24.74 -12.97
N ASN A 371 -46.46 25.99 -12.52
CA ASN A 371 -47.35 26.74 -11.61
C ASN A 371 -47.84 26.08 -10.30
N GLU A 372 -46.96 25.43 -9.53
CA GLU A 372 -47.18 25.30 -8.09
C GLU A 372 -45.86 25.55 -7.34
N ASP A 373 -45.94 26.44 -6.36
CA ASP A 373 -44.87 26.98 -5.51
C ASP A 373 -44.43 25.93 -4.46
N SER A 374 -44.14 24.70 -4.90
CA SER A 374 -43.93 23.56 -4.02
C SER A 374 -42.78 22.66 -4.50
N GLY A 375 -41.58 23.04 -4.07
CA GLY A 375 -40.45 22.15 -3.79
C GLY A 375 -39.78 21.51 -5.00
N SER A 376 -38.62 22.03 -5.39
CA SER A 376 -37.65 21.25 -6.14
C SER A 376 -37.35 19.97 -5.36
N LYS A 377 -37.53 18.80 -5.99
CA LYS A 377 -37.17 17.51 -5.38
C LYS A 377 -35.71 17.23 -5.67
N LEU A 378 -35.02 16.63 -4.71
CA LEU A 378 -33.64 16.17 -4.88
C LEU A 378 -33.65 14.70 -5.30
N LEU A 379 -32.96 14.39 -6.40
CA LEU A 379 -32.63 13.04 -6.82
C LEU A 379 -31.17 12.78 -6.44
N ILE A 380 -30.92 11.70 -5.71
CA ILE A 380 -29.58 11.27 -5.35
C ILE A 380 -29.01 10.43 -6.49
N ILE A 381 -27.79 10.74 -6.92
CA ILE A 381 -27.11 10.03 -8.00
C ILE A 381 -25.68 9.73 -7.54
N PRO A 382 -25.22 8.47 -7.62
CA PRO A 382 -23.82 8.12 -7.40
C PRO A 382 -22.90 8.78 -8.44
N VAL A 383 -21.73 9.26 -8.01
CA VAL A 383 -20.73 9.88 -8.90
C VAL A 383 -20.27 8.88 -9.97
N LYS A 384 -20.09 7.60 -9.58
CA LYS A 384 -19.74 6.50 -10.48
C LYS A 384 -20.77 6.24 -11.60
N ASP A 385 -21.98 6.77 -11.48
CA ASP A 385 -23.06 6.58 -12.47
C ASP A 385 -23.21 7.80 -13.42
N LEU A 386 -22.38 8.82 -13.26
CA LEU A 386 -22.32 10.02 -14.11
C LEU A 386 -21.00 10.04 -14.91
N THR A 387 -21.07 10.45 -16.18
CA THR A 387 -19.85 10.74 -16.96
C THR A 387 -19.19 12.02 -16.46
N LEU A 388 -17.91 12.23 -16.77
CA LEU A 388 -17.22 13.47 -16.41
C LEU A 388 -17.96 14.71 -16.96
N GLU A 389 -18.39 14.65 -18.22
CA GLU A 389 -19.16 15.74 -18.85
C GLU A 389 -20.46 16.05 -18.09
N GLN A 390 -21.18 15.01 -17.62
CA GLN A 390 -22.39 15.19 -16.83
C GLN A 390 -22.08 15.84 -15.48
N LEU A 391 -21.04 15.40 -14.78
CA LEU A 391 -20.62 15.99 -13.50
C LEU A 391 -20.26 17.46 -13.63
N GLN A 392 -19.58 17.84 -14.70
CA GLN A 392 -19.10 19.21 -14.91
C GLN A 392 -20.13 20.16 -15.53
N SER A 393 -21.22 19.66 -16.12
CA SER A 393 -22.23 20.49 -16.81
C SER A 393 -23.58 20.58 -16.10
N MET A 394 -23.92 19.62 -15.24
CA MET A 394 -25.21 19.60 -14.54
C MET A 394 -25.18 20.46 -13.30
N LYS A 395 -26.30 21.13 -12.98
CA LYS A 395 -26.48 21.81 -11.70
C LYS A 395 -26.64 20.81 -10.56
N LEU A 396 -25.57 20.61 -9.79
CA LEU A 396 -25.49 19.62 -8.72
C LEU A 396 -25.46 20.28 -7.34
N PHE A 397 -25.96 19.55 -6.34
CA PHE A 397 -26.01 19.95 -4.94
C PHE A 397 -25.30 18.92 -4.08
N HIS A 398 -24.74 19.37 -2.97
CA HIS A 398 -23.99 18.53 -2.04
C HIS A 398 -24.91 17.48 -1.38
N ALA A 399 -24.38 16.29 -1.07
CA ALA A 399 -25.18 15.20 -0.50
C ALA A 399 -25.85 15.59 0.83
N SER A 400 -25.19 16.45 1.63
CA SER A 400 -25.76 17.02 2.86
C SER A 400 -27.02 17.86 2.64
N SER A 401 -27.35 18.25 1.40
CA SER A 401 -28.59 18.99 1.08
C SER A 401 -29.87 18.23 1.43
N ARG A 402 -29.76 16.93 1.70
CA ARG A 402 -30.80 16.09 2.29
C ARG A 402 -31.25 16.56 3.68
N LEU A 403 -30.38 17.24 4.41
CA LEU A 403 -30.61 17.69 5.79
C LEU A 403 -31.29 19.07 5.86
N GLY A 404 -31.63 19.68 4.72
CA GLY A 404 -32.49 20.86 4.64
C GLY A 404 -31.83 22.12 4.05
N GLU A 405 -30.50 22.27 4.13
CA GLU A 405 -29.77 23.36 3.46
C GLU A 405 -29.40 22.97 2.03
N GLN A 406 -29.97 23.61 1.00
CA GLN A 406 -29.56 23.38 -0.39
C GLN A 406 -28.17 24.00 -0.63
N ILE A 407 -27.14 23.17 -0.64
CA ILE A 407 -25.76 23.59 -0.90
C ILE A 407 -25.46 23.33 -2.38
N ASP A 408 -25.46 24.40 -3.19
CA ASP A 408 -25.14 24.36 -4.62
C ASP A 408 -23.63 24.09 -4.81
N ILE A 409 -23.28 22.98 -5.44
CA ILE A 409 -21.87 22.62 -5.69
C ILE A 409 -21.27 23.53 -6.75
N ASN A 410 -22.05 23.92 -7.76
CA ASN A 410 -21.54 24.66 -8.90
C ASN A 410 -21.40 26.15 -8.56
N GLY A 411 -22.25 26.67 -7.67
CA GLY A 411 -22.30 28.10 -7.35
C GLY A 411 -22.81 28.92 -8.54
N GLU A 412 -22.48 30.21 -8.60
CA GLU A 412 -22.76 31.02 -9.80
C GLU A 412 -21.76 30.68 -10.92
N ASP A 413 -22.24 30.50 -12.15
CA ASP A 413 -21.49 30.06 -13.36
C ASP A 413 -20.31 30.99 -13.79
N PHE A 414 -19.92 31.96 -12.96
CA PHE A 414 -18.87 32.95 -13.23
C PHE A 414 -17.53 32.66 -12.53
N HIS A 415 -17.39 31.51 -11.87
CA HIS A 415 -16.10 31.13 -11.27
C HIS A 415 -15.03 30.81 -12.34
N PRO A 416 -13.77 31.24 -12.14
CA PRO A 416 -12.67 30.87 -13.03
C PRO A 416 -12.50 29.34 -13.13
N ALA A 417 -11.89 28.86 -14.23
CA ALA A 417 -11.81 27.44 -14.55
C ALA A 417 -11.14 26.58 -13.46
N ASP A 418 -10.18 27.14 -12.71
CA ASP A 418 -9.48 26.48 -11.61
C ASP A 418 -10.31 26.37 -10.32
N ALA A 419 -11.39 27.15 -10.19
CA ALA A 419 -12.34 27.11 -9.07
C ALA A 419 -13.58 26.25 -9.36
N GLN A 420 -13.66 25.65 -10.55
CA GLN A 420 -14.75 24.76 -10.92
C GLN A 420 -14.65 23.43 -10.15
N PRO A 421 -15.81 22.85 -9.74
CA PRO A 421 -15.83 21.59 -9.00
C PRO A 421 -15.48 20.42 -9.93
N PHE A 422 -15.22 19.25 -9.34
CA PHE A 422 -14.93 18.02 -10.08
C PHE A 422 -13.75 18.14 -11.07
N PRO A 423 -12.61 18.76 -10.70
CA PRO A 423 -11.46 18.72 -11.59
C PRO A 423 -10.99 17.26 -11.74
N THR A 424 -10.44 16.94 -12.90
CA THR A 424 -9.76 15.65 -13.07
C THR A 424 -8.43 15.68 -12.34
N LEU A 425 -7.94 14.51 -11.96
CA LEU A 425 -6.61 14.38 -11.36
C LEU A 425 -5.51 14.96 -12.28
N GLN A 426 -5.66 14.79 -13.60
CA GLN A 426 -4.77 15.41 -14.60
C GLN A 426 -4.80 16.95 -14.52
N GLN A 427 -5.98 17.56 -14.39
CA GLN A 427 -6.09 19.01 -14.23
C GLN A 427 -5.39 19.48 -12.95
N CYS A 428 -5.47 18.71 -11.85
CA CYS A 428 -4.72 19.02 -10.63
C CYS A 428 -3.20 18.93 -10.84
N PHE A 429 -2.70 17.90 -11.53
CA PHE A 429 -1.25 17.80 -11.82
C PHE A 429 -0.73 18.96 -12.66
N HIS A 430 -1.48 19.41 -13.66
CA HIS A 430 -1.09 20.50 -14.55
C HIS A 430 -1.34 21.90 -13.95
N GLY A 431 -2.35 22.04 -13.10
CA GLY A 431 -2.80 23.33 -12.58
C GLY A 431 -2.14 23.76 -11.27
N VAL A 432 -1.53 22.81 -10.54
CA VAL A 432 -0.88 23.06 -9.25
C VAL A 432 0.64 22.98 -9.42
N ASP A 433 1.38 23.89 -8.77
CA ASP A 433 2.84 23.92 -8.81
C ASP A 433 3.47 22.57 -8.41
N GLU A 434 4.45 22.07 -9.18
CA GLU A 434 5.04 20.73 -9.04
C GLU A 434 5.81 20.51 -7.72
N SER A 435 6.28 21.58 -7.08
CA SER A 435 6.97 21.50 -5.79
C SER A 435 6.08 21.06 -4.64
N LEU A 436 4.76 21.32 -4.72
CA LEU A 436 3.79 20.93 -3.70
C LEU A 436 3.55 19.42 -3.71
N GLY A 437 3.72 18.75 -2.57
CA GLY A 437 3.44 17.32 -2.48
C GLY A 437 1.94 17.01 -2.50
N PHE A 438 1.55 15.85 -3.01
CA PHE A 438 0.15 15.38 -2.99
C PHE A 438 0.00 14.18 -2.05
N ASN A 439 -0.98 14.24 -1.16
CA ASN A 439 -1.55 13.08 -0.50
C ASN A 439 -2.86 12.73 -1.23
N ILE A 440 -2.84 11.67 -2.05
CA ILE A 440 -3.97 11.29 -2.89
C ILE A 440 -4.77 10.21 -2.15
N GLU A 441 -5.92 10.58 -1.58
CA GLU A 441 -6.85 9.64 -0.96
C GLU A 441 -7.64 8.90 -2.05
N ILE A 442 -7.45 7.59 -2.14
CA ILE A 442 -8.22 6.73 -3.03
C ILE A 442 -9.51 6.31 -2.32
N LYS A 443 -10.64 6.87 -2.76
CA LYS A 443 -11.96 6.51 -2.24
C LYS A 443 -12.39 5.16 -2.80
N PHE A 444 -12.71 4.24 -1.89
CA PHE A 444 -13.35 2.97 -2.18
C PHE A 444 -14.34 2.66 -1.05
N PRO A 445 -15.60 2.29 -1.35
CA PRO A 445 -16.62 2.16 -0.33
C PRO A 445 -16.40 0.96 0.58
N LEU A 446 -16.62 1.16 1.87
CA LEU A 446 -16.60 0.11 2.88
C LEU A 446 -18.01 -0.19 3.41
N GLN A 447 -18.15 -1.37 4.00
CA GLN A 447 -19.34 -1.74 4.76
C GLN A 447 -19.13 -1.37 6.23
N ASP A 448 -20.16 -0.82 6.87
CA ASP A 448 -20.16 -0.59 8.31
C ASP A 448 -20.52 -1.84 9.11
N GLU A 449 -20.32 -1.81 10.44
CA GLU A 449 -20.66 -2.94 11.31
C GLU A 449 -22.16 -3.27 11.37
N THR A 450 -23.03 -2.38 10.88
CA THR A 450 -24.47 -2.62 10.76
C THR A 450 -24.83 -3.34 9.45
N GLY A 451 -23.84 -3.56 8.59
CA GLY A 451 -24.00 -4.23 7.30
C GLY A 451 -24.40 -3.27 6.16
N VAL A 452 -24.36 -1.95 6.39
CA VAL A 452 -24.69 -0.95 5.37
C VAL A 452 -23.43 -0.57 4.60
N TRP A 453 -23.50 -0.62 3.27
CA TRP A 453 -22.43 -0.15 2.39
C TRP A 453 -22.50 1.36 2.20
N GLU A 454 -21.34 2.04 2.20
CA GLU A 454 -21.25 3.44 1.79
C GLU A 454 -21.69 3.65 0.34
N MET A 455 -21.42 2.66 -0.52
CA MET A 455 -21.88 2.61 -1.90
C MET A 455 -21.88 1.16 -2.41
N GLU A 456 -22.98 0.74 -3.03
CA GLU A 456 -23.08 -0.59 -3.66
C GLU A 456 -22.66 -0.56 -5.14
N GLY A 457 -22.34 -1.74 -5.70
CA GLY A 457 -22.07 -1.90 -7.13
C GLY A 457 -20.82 -1.15 -7.60
N PHE A 458 -19.76 -1.18 -6.79
CA PHE A 458 -18.45 -0.63 -7.13
C PHE A 458 -17.64 -1.60 -8.00
N MET A 459 -16.65 -1.05 -8.71
CA MET A 459 -15.78 -1.81 -9.60
C MET A 459 -14.80 -2.71 -8.82
N ASP A 460 -14.33 -3.79 -9.45
CA ASP A 460 -13.26 -4.64 -8.94
C ASP A 460 -11.97 -3.85 -8.64
N HIS A 461 -11.37 -4.11 -7.47
CA HIS A 461 -10.23 -3.36 -6.96
C HIS A 461 -9.00 -3.35 -7.88
N ASN A 462 -8.65 -4.48 -8.53
CA ASN A 462 -7.52 -4.48 -9.48
C ASN A 462 -7.76 -3.51 -10.62
N THR A 463 -8.97 -3.55 -11.21
CA THR A 463 -9.32 -2.68 -12.34
C THR A 463 -9.33 -1.22 -11.91
N TYR A 464 -9.90 -0.93 -10.74
CA TYR A 464 -9.98 0.41 -10.18
C TYR A 464 -8.59 1.01 -9.94
N ILE A 465 -7.70 0.29 -9.25
CA ILE A 465 -6.34 0.75 -8.96
C ILE A 465 -5.48 0.83 -10.22
N ASP A 466 -5.66 -0.06 -11.20
CA ASP A 466 -4.93 0.02 -12.47
C ASP A 466 -5.21 1.34 -13.19
N ILE A 467 -6.48 1.76 -13.28
CA ILE A 467 -6.89 3.02 -13.93
C ILE A 467 -6.29 4.22 -13.19
N LEU A 468 -6.36 4.23 -11.86
CA LEU A 468 -5.84 5.31 -11.03
C LEU A 468 -4.31 5.43 -11.14
N LEU A 469 -3.58 4.32 -11.08
CA LEU A 469 -2.13 4.31 -11.24
C LEU A 469 -1.73 4.77 -12.65
N GLN A 470 -2.47 4.38 -13.69
CA GLN A 470 -2.23 4.87 -15.05
C GLN A 470 -2.42 6.39 -15.14
N ALA A 471 -3.47 6.94 -14.54
CA ALA A 471 -3.69 8.39 -14.51
C ALA A 471 -2.58 9.13 -13.74
N VAL A 472 -2.15 8.60 -12.58
CA VAL A 472 -1.09 9.21 -11.77
C VAL A 472 0.25 9.19 -12.52
N PHE A 473 0.72 8.02 -12.92
CA PHE A 473 2.06 7.89 -13.51
C PHE A 473 2.18 8.52 -14.90
N LYS A 474 1.06 8.85 -15.55
CA LYS A 474 1.04 9.60 -16.81
C LYS A 474 1.43 11.07 -16.63
N ASP A 475 0.90 11.73 -15.59
CA ASP A 475 0.96 13.19 -15.45
C ASP A 475 1.67 13.66 -14.15
N CYS A 476 2.17 12.75 -13.29
CA CYS A 476 2.74 13.13 -11.98
C CYS A 476 4.11 13.83 -12.01
N GLY A 477 4.85 13.75 -13.12
CA GLY A 477 6.22 14.29 -13.22
C GLY A 477 7.16 13.79 -12.11
N SER A 478 7.84 14.75 -11.48
CA SER A 478 8.77 14.59 -10.36
C SER A 478 8.13 14.83 -8.99
N ARG A 479 6.82 15.13 -8.94
CA ARG A 479 6.09 15.46 -7.72
C ARG A 479 6.23 14.40 -6.63
N ARG A 480 6.33 14.86 -5.38
CA ARG A 480 6.27 14.01 -4.19
C ARG A 480 4.83 13.60 -3.94
N ILE A 481 4.54 12.29 -3.99
CA ILE A 481 3.19 11.76 -3.80
C ILE A 481 3.20 10.74 -2.66
N ILE A 482 2.15 10.79 -1.84
CA ILE A 482 1.73 9.75 -0.91
C ILE A 482 0.35 9.29 -1.35
N PHE A 483 0.11 7.98 -1.37
CA PHE A 483 -1.25 7.47 -1.48
C PHE A 483 -1.83 7.20 -0.10
N SER A 484 -3.12 7.42 0.07
CA SER A 484 -3.87 7.01 1.27
C SER A 484 -5.19 6.35 0.90
N SER A 485 -5.72 5.50 1.77
CA SER A 485 -7.08 4.97 1.64
C SER A 485 -7.58 4.39 2.97
N PHE A 486 -8.88 4.49 3.21
CA PHE A 486 -9.56 3.74 4.28
C PHE A 486 -9.74 2.26 3.92
N ASP A 487 -9.76 1.93 2.63
CA ASP A 487 -9.91 0.56 2.17
C ASP A 487 -8.57 -0.19 2.24
N PRO A 488 -8.48 -1.27 3.04
CA PRO A 488 -7.25 -2.04 3.15
C PRO A 488 -6.82 -2.73 1.84
N GLU A 489 -7.76 -3.09 0.96
CA GLU A 489 -7.43 -3.75 -0.31
C GLU A 489 -6.75 -2.79 -1.28
N CYS A 490 -7.27 -1.58 -1.42
CA CYS A 490 -6.64 -0.49 -2.13
C CYS A 490 -5.22 -0.25 -1.61
N CYS A 491 -5.01 -0.20 -0.30
CA CYS A 491 -3.68 -0.04 0.28
C CYS A 491 -2.71 -1.15 -0.14
N ILE A 492 -3.14 -2.41 -0.11
CA ILE A 492 -2.31 -3.55 -0.55
C ILE A 492 -1.99 -3.41 -2.04
N LEU A 493 -3.00 -3.15 -2.89
CA LEU A 493 -2.80 -3.06 -4.33
C LEU A 493 -1.86 -1.91 -4.69
N LEU A 494 -2.02 -0.73 -4.09
CA LEU A 494 -1.14 0.42 -4.28
C LEU A 494 0.30 0.10 -3.86
N GLN A 495 0.49 -0.63 -2.75
CA GLN A 495 1.82 -1.02 -2.27
C GLN A 495 2.47 -2.07 -3.17
N ARG A 496 1.70 -3.02 -3.71
CA ARG A 496 2.23 -4.14 -4.50
C ARG A 496 2.43 -3.80 -5.97
N LYS A 497 1.61 -2.92 -6.55
CA LYS A 497 1.56 -2.69 -8.01
C LYS A 497 2.61 -1.71 -8.56
N GLN A 498 3.22 -0.88 -7.71
CA GLN A 498 4.19 0.14 -8.12
C GLN A 498 5.34 0.25 -7.10
N ASN A 499 6.40 0.96 -7.46
CA ASN A 499 7.66 1.02 -6.69
C ASN A 499 8.12 2.42 -6.30
N LYS A 500 7.38 3.47 -6.66
CA LYS A 500 7.81 4.86 -6.51
C LYS A 500 7.24 5.52 -5.26
N TYR A 501 5.94 5.43 -5.02
CA TYR A 501 5.25 6.19 -3.98
C TYR A 501 4.87 5.31 -2.78
N PRO A 502 4.96 5.82 -1.55
CA PRO A 502 4.48 5.14 -0.36
C PRO A 502 2.95 5.15 -0.24
N VAL A 503 2.46 4.33 0.69
CA VAL A 503 1.04 4.25 1.07
C VAL A 503 0.89 4.47 2.58
N LEU A 504 -0.08 5.30 2.98
CA LEU A 504 -0.56 5.43 4.35
C LEU A 504 -1.95 4.78 4.48
N PHE A 505 -2.18 4.04 5.56
CA PHE A 505 -3.50 3.49 5.84
C PHE A 505 -4.33 4.45 6.71
N LEU A 506 -5.47 4.91 6.20
CA LEU A 506 -6.40 5.76 6.94
C LEU A 506 -7.22 4.93 7.92
N SER A 507 -7.32 5.41 9.16
CA SER A 507 -8.13 4.74 10.19
C SER A 507 -8.88 5.73 11.06
N ASN A 508 -10.18 5.45 11.22
CA ASN A 508 -11.04 6.08 12.22
C ASN A 508 -10.61 5.73 13.65
N GLY A 509 -9.85 4.65 13.83
CA GLY A 509 -9.48 4.16 15.14
C GLY A 509 -10.71 3.84 16.01
N PRO A 510 -10.63 4.07 17.33
CA PRO A 510 -11.73 3.81 18.25
C PRO A 510 -12.70 5.00 18.42
N THR A 511 -12.69 5.98 17.50
CA THR A 511 -13.59 7.15 17.57
C THR A 511 -15.06 6.73 17.65
N LYS A 512 -15.85 7.54 18.35
CA LYS A 512 -17.31 7.36 18.42
C LYS A 512 -18.06 8.33 17.50
N ARG A 513 -17.34 9.17 16.74
CA ARG A 513 -17.93 10.12 15.78
C ARG A 513 -18.50 9.44 14.55
N TYR A 514 -17.96 8.27 14.20
CA TYR A 514 -18.32 7.51 13.01
C TYR A 514 -18.71 6.08 13.40
N THR A 515 -19.64 5.49 12.65
CA THR A 515 -19.93 4.07 12.76
C THR A 515 -18.68 3.27 12.36
N PRO A 516 -18.23 2.30 13.17
CA PRO A 516 -17.09 1.46 12.80
C PRO A 516 -17.34 0.67 11.52
N TYR A 517 -16.30 0.50 10.69
CA TYR A 517 -16.38 -0.38 9.53
C TYR A 517 -16.42 -1.86 9.94
N LEU A 518 -16.98 -2.71 9.06
CA LEU A 518 -17.07 -4.15 9.27
C LEU A 518 -15.68 -4.81 9.29
N ASP A 519 -14.76 -4.29 8.47
CA ASP A 519 -13.42 -4.85 8.31
C ASP A 519 -12.59 -4.69 9.59
N ALA A 520 -12.11 -5.81 10.13
CA ALA A 520 -11.36 -5.85 11.39
C ALA A 520 -10.08 -4.99 11.37
N ARG A 521 -9.45 -4.80 10.21
CA ARG A 521 -8.20 -4.02 10.08
C ARG A 521 -8.39 -2.54 10.38
N THR A 522 -9.61 -2.04 10.24
CA THR A 522 -9.97 -0.63 10.46
C THR A 522 -10.28 -0.31 11.92
N ARG A 523 -10.55 -1.32 12.76
CA ARG A 523 -11.21 -1.20 14.08
C ARG A 523 -10.25 -0.91 15.24
N GLY A 524 -9.34 0.05 15.06
CA GLY A 524 -8.47 0.52 16.13
C GLY A 524 -7.05 0.85 15.68
N TYR A 525 -6.36 1.66 16.47
CA TYR A 525 -5.01 2.13 16.15
C TYR A 525 -3.98 0.99 16.12
N ASP A 526 -4.05 0.06 17.07
CA ASP A 526 -3.08 -1.04 17.13
C ASP A 526 -3.20 -1.98 15.92
N VAL A 527 -4.43 -2.33 15.53
CA VAL A 527 -4.66 -3.17 14.34
C VAL A 527 -4.26 -2.44 13.06
N ALA A 528 -4.50 -1.13 12.96
CA ALA A 528 -4.03 -0.32 11.84
C ALA A 528 -2.48 -0.33 11.73
N MET A 529 -1.77 -0.22 12.85
CA MET A 529 -0.31 -0.37 12.89
C MET A 529 0.15 -1.77 12.45
N TYR A 530 -0.52 -2.82 12.94
CA TYR A 530 -0.17 -4.21 12.59
C TYR A 530 -0.41 -4.49 11.12
N PHE A 531 -1.50 -3.96 10.56
CA PHE A 531 -1.78 -4.05 9.13
C PHE A 531 -0.72 -3.32 8.30
N ALA A 532 -0.34 -2.09 8.67
CA ALA A 532 0.71 -1.34 7.99
C ALA A 532 2.05 -2.11 7.99
N LEU A 533 2.42 -2.74 9.11
CA LEU A 533 3.61 -3.57 9.20
C LEU A 533 3.51 -4.88 8.39
N CYS A 534 2.32 -5.50 8.37
CA CYS A 534 2.05 -6.72 7.61
C CYS A 534 2.25 -6.52 6.12
N GLU A 535 1.76 -5.41 5.59
CA GLU A 535 1.80 -5.14 4.14
C GLU A 535 3.01 -4.31 3.72
N GLY A 536 3.82 -3.85 4.67
CA GLY A 536 4.99 -3.02 4.40
C GLY A 536 4.63 -1.61 3.92
N LEU A 537 3.52 -1.06 4.42
CA LEU A 537 3.12 0.32 4.17
C LEU A 537 4.11 1.30 4.83
N LEU A 538 4.09 2.56 4.41
CA LEU A 538 4.92 3.60 5.03
C LEU A 538 4.50 3.86 6.48
N GLY A 539 3.19 3.82 6.73
CA GLY A 539 2.63 4.31 7.97
C GLY A 539 1.11 4.28 8.02
N VAL A 540 0.58 5.02 9.00
CA VAL A 540 -0.85 5.17 9.26
C VAL A 540 -1.24 6.65 9.29
N ASP A 541 -2.49 6.92 8.96
CA ASP A 541 -3.11 8.24 9.01
C ASP A 541 -4.34 8.17 9.94
N LEU A 542 -4.19 8.69 11.17
CA LEU A 542 -5.09 8.39 12.29
C LEU A 542 -5.98 9.58 12.65
N GLN A 543 -7.24 9.27 12.95
CA GLN A 543 -8.19 10.27 13.43
C GLN A 543 -7.78 10.83 14.80
N SER A 544 -7.91 12.16 14.99
CA SER A 544 -7.38 12.92 16.12
C SER A 544 -8.07 12.74 17.49
N GLU A 545 -9.38 12.47 17.54
CA GLU A 545 -10.20 12.55 18.76
C GLU A 545 -9.66 11.64 19.88
N CYS A 546 -9.57 10.35 19.61
CA CYS A 546 -9.09 9.39 20.60
C CYS A 546 -7.57 9.46 20.76
N LEU A 547 -6.84 9.89 19.73
CA LEU A 547 -5.39 10.09 19.77
C LEU A 547 -4.99 11.18 20.78
N LEU A 548 -5.74 12.28 20.85
CA LEU A 548 -5.49 13.37 21.80
C LEU A 548 -5.75 12.97 23.26
N SER A 549 -6.53 11.91 23.48
CA SER A 549 -6.77 11.33 24.80
C SER A 549 -5.70 10.31 25.23
N ASP A 550 -4.96 9.73 24.28
CA ASP A 550 -3.86 8.78 24.51
C ASP A 550 -2.68 9.08 23.57
N LEU A 551 -1.86 10.06 23.93
CA LEU A 551 -0.69 10.47 23.14
C LEU A 551 0.40 9.40 23.11
N GLU A 552 0.36 8.38 23.97
CA GLU A 552 1.33 7.27 23.91
C GLU A 552 1.15 6.44 22.62
N VAL A 553 -0.02 6.49 21.96
CA VAL A 553 -0.22 5.90 20.62
C VAL A 553 0.80 6.48 19.63
N ILE A 554 1.06 7.79 19.67
CA ILE A 554 2.03 8.45 18.77
C ILE A 554 3.41 7.81 18.95
N LYS A 555 3.82 7.61 20.20
CA LYS A 555 5.08 6.95 20.52
C LYS A 555 5.10 5.50 20.03
N ARG A 556 4.02 4.72 20.24
CA ARG A 556 3.93 3.33 19.77
C ARG A 556 4.07 3.21 18.25
N VAL A 557 3.44 4.11 17.48
CA VAL A 557 3.56 4.15 16.02
C VAL A 557 5.02 4.41 15.62
N ARG A 558 5.67 5.39 16.26
CA ARG A 558 7.06 5.76 15.96
C ARG A 558 8.07 4.69 16.37
N ASP A 559 7.90 4.07 17.53
CA ASP A 559 8.77 2.99 18.02
C ASP A 559 8.73 1.76 17.09
N LYS A 560 7.63 1.57 16.34
CA LYS A 560 7.49 0.55 15.29
C LYS A 560 8.08 0.98 13.93
N GLY A 561 8.63 2.19 13.82
CA GLY A 561 9.27 2.72 12.61
C GLY A 561 8.28 3.13 11.51
N LEU A 562 7.03 3.41 11.88
CA LEU A 562 5.98 3.86 10.98
C LEU A 562 5.89 5.39 10.96
N VAL A 563 5.57 5.94 9.80
CA VAL A 563 5.17 7.35 9.66
C VAL A 563 3.74 7.50 10.20
N LEU A 564 3.48 8.63 10.85
CA LEU A 564 2.17 8.95 11.42
C LEU A 564 1.70 10.28 10.85
N PHE A 565 0.60 10.23 10.10
CA PHE A 565 -0.19 11.41 9.78
C PHE A 565 -1.41 11.44 10.71
N VAL A 566 -1.91 12.63 11.01
CA VAL A 566 -3.09 12.82 11.86
C VAL A 566 -4.09 13.70 11.14
N TRP A 567 -5.34 13.28 11.10
CA TRP A 567 -6.45 14.00 10.50
C TRP A 567 -7.62 14.13 11.48
N GLY A 568 -8.52 15.06 11.20
CA GLY A 568 -9.75 15.24 11.97
C GLY A 568 -10.01 16.70 12.36
N GLU A 569 -11.25 16.97 12.74
CA GLU A 569 -11.70 18.33 13.05
C GLU A 569 -10.95 18.97 14.23
N ASP A 570 -10.39 18.16 15.14
CA ASP A 570 -9.64 18.65 16.30
C ASP A 570 -8.31 19.31 15.89
N ASN A 571 -7.80 18.99 14.70
CA ASN A 571 -6.58 19.58 14.16
C ASN A 571 -6.77 21.05 13.72
N ASN A 572 -8.01 21.54 13.63
CA ASN A 572 -8.32 22.95 13.36
C ASN A 572 -8.17 23.81 14.64
N ASP A 573 -7.08 23.60 15.38
CA ASP A 573 -6.76 24.32 16.61
C ASP A 573 -5.24 24.46 16.79
N ARG A 574 -4.79 25.65 17.21
CA ARG A 574 -3.34 25.95 17.34
C ARG A 574 -2.68 25.13 18.44
N GLU A 575 -3.37 24.91 19.56
CA GLU A 575 -2.84 24.15 20.69
C GLU A 575 -2.76 22.66 20.33
N THR A 576 -3.78 22.13 19.64
CA THR A 576 -3.77 20.76 19.10
C THR A 576 -2.60 20.56 18.14
N ILE A 577 -2.47 21.42 17.12
CA ILE A 577 -1.35 21.35 16.15
C ILE A 577 -0.02 21.39 16.88
N SER A 578 0.17 22.35 17.80
CA SER A 578 1.41 22.47 18.56
C SER A 578 1.70 21.22 19.40
N THR A 579 0.67 20.62 20.00
CA THR A 579 0.76 19.40 20.79
C THR A 579 1.17 18.21 19.93
N LEU A 580 0.51 17.98 18.79
CA LEU A 580 0.83 16.90 17.88
C LEU A 580 2.27 17.01 17.34
N ARG A 581 2.70 18.21 16.94
CA ARG A 581 4.10 18.45 16.52
C ARG A 581 5.10 18.12 17.62
N LYS A 582 4.83 18.55 18.86
CA LYS A 582 5.72 18.29 20.01
C LYS A 582 5.89 16.79 20.30
N HIS A 583 4.86 15.97 20.01
CA HIS A 583 4.92 14.52 20.20
C HIS A 583 5.55 13.78 19.00
N GLY A 584 5.91 14.50 17.94
CA GLY A 584 6.67 13.96 16.81
C GLY A 584 5.80 13.29 15.73
N VAL A 585 4.57 13.75 15.54
CA VAL A 585 3.76 13.39 14.36
C VAL A 585 4.49 13.86 13.09
N HIS A 586 4.43 13.08 12.01
CA HIS A 586 5.16 13.37 10.77
C HIS A 586 4.38 14.28 9.81
N GLY A 587 3.04 14.24 9.86
CA GLY A 587 2.17 15.12 9.07
C GLY A 587 0.88 15.43 9.81
N ILE A 588 0.41 16.68 9.73
CA ILE A 588 -0.86 17.09 10.34
C ILE A 588 -1.75 17.62 9.22
N ILE A 589 -2.91 16.99 9.05
CA ILE A 589 -3.91 17.35 8.05
C ILE A 589 -4.95 18.24 8.73
N TYR A 590 -5.08 19.48 8.25
CA TYR A 590 -6.01 20.46 8.81
C TYR A 590 -6.52 21.46 7.77
N ASP A 591 -7.66 22.06 8.07
CA ASP A 591 -8.27 23.13 7.29
C ASP A 591 -7.56 24.46 7.57
N ARG A 592 -7.78 25.48 6.73
CA ARG A 592 -7.36 26.86 7.02
C ARG A 592 -5.87 27.03 7.34
N ILE A 593 -5.02 26.46 6.46
CA ILE A 593 -3.56 26.67 6.47
C ILE A 593 -3.23 28.17 6.57
N ASP A 594 -3.97 29.03 5.86
CA ASP A 594 -3.86 30.50 5.86
C ASP A 594 -3.97 31.13 7.26
N PHE A 595 -4.74 30.50 8.13
CA PHE A 595 -4.97 30.98 9.47
C PHE A 595 -3.99 30.35 10.45
N TYR A 596 -3.90 29.02 10.49
CA TYR A 596 -3.15 28.31 11.54
C TYR A 596 -1.64 28.30 11.31
N LYS A 597 -1.16 28.33 10.06
CA LYS A 597 0.27 28.44 9.75
C LYS A 597 0.64 29.92 9.62
N THR A 598 1.69 30.35 10.34
CA THR A 598 2.08 31.76 10.40
C THR A 598 3.30 32.09 9.56
N ASP A 599 4.26 31.17 9.46
CA ASP A 599 5.29 31.19 8.44
C ASP A 599 4.76 30.60 7.13
N LYS A 600 5.30 31.04 5.99
CA LYS A 600 4.97 30.48 4.66
C LYS A 600 6.07 29.55 4.15
N ASN A 601 6.93 29.10 5.05
CA ASN A 601 8.06 28.25 4.69
C ASN A 601 7.53 26.87 4.34
N LYS A 602 7.94 26.38 3.17
CA LYS A 602 7.68 25.02 2.72
C LYS A 602 8.95 24.21 2.88
N TYR A 603 8.83 23.09 3.55
CA TYR A 603 9.96 22.23 3.89
C TYR A 603 10.73 21.76 2.64
N PHE A 604 10.02 21.26 1.62
CA PHE A 604 10.69 20.71 0.43
C PHE A 604 11.44 21.76 -0.38
N GLU A 605 10.87 22.95 -0.55
CA GLU A 605 11.56 24.06 -1.23
C GLU A 605 12.78 24.52 -0.44
N ALA A 606 12.67 24.63 0.90
CA ALA A 606 13.78 25.04 1.75
C ALA A 606 14.93 24.02 1.77
N VAL A 607 14.64 22.71 1.67
CA VAL A 607 15.65 21.66 1.54
C VAL A 607 16.34 21.72 0.16
N GLU A 608 15.57 21.95 -0.91
CA GLU A 608 16.12 22.10 -2.27
C GLU A 608 17.01 23.34 -2.41
N ALA A 609 16.65 24.43 -1.73
CA ALA A 609 17.42 25.68 -1.67
C ALA A 609 18.66 25.61 -0.75
N ASN A 610 18.89 24.49 -0.03
CA ASN A 610 19.88 24.34 1.04
C ASN A 610 19.72 25.36 2.19
N GLU A 611 18.51 25.89 2.40
CA GLU A 611 18.19 26.87 3.46
C GLU A 611 17.91 26.20 4.82
N LEU A 612 17.64 24.88 4.81
CA LEU A 612 17.58 24.04 6.00
C LEU A 612 18.73 23.02 5.96
N PRO A 613 19.37 22.71 7.10
CA PRO A 613 20.40 21.69 7.13
C PRO A 613 19.82 20.35 6.66
N LYS A 614 20.46 19.75 5.64
CA LYS A 614 20.29 18.32 5.36
C LYS A 614 20.63 17.59 6.65
N MET A 615 19.75 16.72 7.11
CA MET A 615 19.87 16.12 8.43
C MET A 615 21.25 15.47 8.60
N GLU A 616 22.05 15.99 9.55
CA GLU A 616 23.29 15.34 9.94
C GLU A 616 22.93 14.05 10.69
N THR A 617 23.49 12.94 10.21
CA THR A 617 23.32 11.62 10.80
C THR A 617 23.85 11.63 12.22
N GLY A 618 23.00 11.31 13.19
CA GLY A 618 23.43 11.13 14.58
C GLY A 618 24.46 10.00 14.67
N GLU A 619 25.74 10.36 14.71
CA GLU A 619 26.77 9.49 15.22
C GLU A 619 26.42 9.17 16.68
N SER A 620 25.98 7.94 16.95
CA SER A 620 26.02 7.40 18.30
C SER A 620 27.49 7.29 18.71
N SER A 621 28.03 8.37 19.26
CA SER A 621 29.29 8.36 19.99
C SER A 621 29.09 7.51 21.24
N LYS A 622 29.34 6.20 21.11
CA LYS A 622 29.59 5.33 22.26
C LYS A 622 31.03 5.57 22.70
N SER A 623 31.18 6.38 23.75
CA SER A 623 32.29 6.27 24.70
C SER A 623 32.04 5.12 25.66
#